data_AF-A0A2I0AKU0-F1
#
_entry.id   AF-A0A2I0AKU0-F1
#
_cell.length_a   1.000
_cell.length_b   1.000
_cell.length_c   1.000
_cell.angle_alpha   90.00
_cell.angle_beta   90.00
_cell.angle_gamma   90.00
#
_symmetry.space_group_name_H-M   'P 1'
#
loop_
_entity.id
_entity.type
_entity.pdbx_description
1 polymer ?
#
loop_
_entity_poly.entity_id
_entity_poly.type
_entity_poly.pdbx_seq_one_letter_code
_entity_poly.pdbx_strand_id
1 'polypeptide(L)'
;MEVALEAICSFLDARTTELETAAYPALNELTSKISSRNLDRVRKLKSAMIRLTARVQKVRDELEQLLEDDEDMADLYLSRKLVPVESPASSAARNWFPASPTVGSRISRTAKSSAATFHGNDDDVEELELMLEAYFMQIDSTLNKLNTLREYIDDTEDYINIQLDNHRNQLIQLELFLSSGTCALTLYSLVAGIFGMNIPYSWNDNHGYVFRWVVIFGGILSTILFTSVMAYARLRGLIGTNVFS
;
A
#
# COMPACT_ATOMS: atom_id res chain seq x y z
N MET A 1 -24.39 -10.59 19.03
CA MET A 1 -23.32 -9.63 18.69
C MET A 1 -22.02 -10.38 18.45
N GLU A 2 -21.58 -11.17 19.41
CA GLU A 2 -20.43 -12.09 19.32
C GLU A 2 -20.33 -12.84 17.97
N VAL A 3 -21.39 -13.56 17.55
CA VAL A 3 -21.41 -14.28 16.25
C VAL A 3 -21.14 -13.36 15.05
N ALA A 4 -21.58 -12.11 15.10
CA ALA A 4 -21.36 -11.16 14.01
C ALA A 4 -19.91 -10.63 14.02
N LEU A 5 -19.37 -10.32 15.20
CA LEU A 5 -17.97 -9.91 15.38
C LEU A 5 -17.00 -11.03 14.98
N GLU A 6 -17.27 -12.27 15.40
CA GLU A 6 -16.50 -13.44 15.01
C GLU A 6 -16.52 -13.65 13.49
N ALA A 7 -17.69 -13.52 12.86
CA ALA A 7 -17.82 -13.62 11.41
C ALA A 7 -17.04 -12.51 10.68
N ILE A 8 -17.04 -11.28 11.20
CA ILE A 8 -16.28 -10.16 10.62
C ILE A 8 -14.77 -10.41 10.79
N CYS A 9 -14.30 -10.77 11.98
CA CYS A 9 -12.89 -11.02 12.24
C CYS A 9 -12.37 -12.19 11.39
N SER A 10 -13.14 -13.29 11.32
CA SER A 10 -12.83 -14.43 10.45
C SER A 10 -12.79 -14.02 8.97
N PHE A 11 -13.74 -13.19 8.51
CA PHE A 11 -13.76 -12.69 7.14
C PHE A 11 -12.56 -11.79 6.82
N LEU A 12 -12.19 -10.88 7.73
CA LEU A 12 -11.07 -9.96 7.56
C LEU A 12 -9.73 -10.70 7.57
N ASP A 13 -9.53 -11.66 8.48
CA ASP A 13 -8.31 -12.47 8.54
C ASP A 13 -8.20 -13.39 7.32
N ALA A 14 -9.31 -14.03 6.88
CA ALA A 14 -9.33 -14.84 5.66
C ALA A 14 -8.97 -14.03 4.41
N ARG A 15 -9.53 -12.81 4.27
CA ARG A 15 -9.21 -11.91 3.16
C ARG A 15 -7.76 -11.41 3.21
N THR A 16 -7.24 -11.14 4.39
CA THR A 16 -5.85 -10.71 4.58
C THR A 16 -4.90 -11.85 4.20
N THR A 17 -5.18 -13.07 4.65
CA THR A 17 -4.37 -14.25 4.35
C THR A 17 -4.43 -14.61 2.86
N GLU A 18 -5.61 -14.52 2.21
CA GLU A 18 -5.76 -14.71 0.77
C GLU A 18 -4.92 -13.70 -0.02
N LEU A 19 -4.96 -12.44 0.39
CA LEU A 19 -4.20 -11.36 -0.22
C LEU A 19 -2.69 -11.59 -0.06
N GLU A 20 -2.23 -11.91 1.14
CA GLU A 20 -0.83 -12.22 1.47
C GLU A 20 -0.30 -13.39 0.62
N THR A 21 -1.07 -14.48 0.55
CA THR A 21 -0.71 -15.68 -0.24
C THR A 21 -0.63 -15.37 -1.74
N ALA A 22 -1.46 -14.44 -2.23
CA ALA A 22 -1.41 -14.00 -3.63
C ALA A 22 -0.29 -12.98 -3.89
N ALA A 23 0.13 -12.25 -2.86
CA ALA A 23 1.07 -11.16 -2.94
C ALA A 23 2.50 -11.63 -3.14
N TYR A 24 3.04 -12.39 -2.20
CA TYR A 24 4.43 -12.84 -2.22
C TYR A 24 4.86 -13.45 -3.56
N PRO A 25 4.10 -14.38 -4.19
CA PRO A 25 4.50 -14.91 -5.50
C PRO A 25 4.41 -13.87 -6.61
N ALA A 26 3.44 -12.94 -6.57
CA ALA A 26 3.31 -11.91 -7.59
C ALA A 26 4.46 -10.89 -7.53
N LEU A 27 4.88 -10.51 -6.33
CA LEU A 27 6.02 -9.63 -6.12
C LEU A 27 7.32 -10.32 -6.53
N ASN A 28 7.53 -11.57 -6.13
CA ASN A 28 8.71 -12.33 -6.51
C ASN A 28 8.81 -12.53 -8.04
N GLU A 29 7.68 -12.83 -8.71
CA GLU A 29 7.62 -12.93 -10.17
C GLU A 29 7.98 -11.59 -10.85
N LEU A 30 7.54 -10.46 -10.27
CA LEU A 30 7.83 -9.13 -10.77
C LEU A 30 9.31 -8.75 -10.59
N THR A 31 9.91 -9.08 -9.44
CA THR A 31 11.34 -8.92 -9.17
C THR A 31 12.19 -9.77 -10.10
N SER A 32 11.74 -10.99 -10.43
CA SER A 32 12.43 -11.86 -11.41
C SER A 32 12.30 -11.34 -12.84
N LYS A 33 11.13 -10.83 -13.22
CA LYS A 33 10.86 -10.33 -14.56
C LYS A 33 9.91 -9.13 -14.54
N ILE A 34 10.49 -7.96 -14.79
CA ILE A 34 9.76 -6.72 -14.99
C ILE A 34 8.97 -6.81 -16.30
N SER A 35 7.66 -7.01 -16.19
CA SER A 35 6.73 -7.12 -17.32
C SER A 35 5.46 -6.32 -17.01
N SER A 36 4.86 -5.72 -18.03
CA SER A 36 3.58 -5.00 -17.91
C SER A 36 2.50 -5.86 -17.24
N ARG A 37 2.43 -7.15 -17.58
CA ARG A 37 1.50 -8.10 -16.96
C ARG A 37 1.70 -8.23 -15.45
N ASN A 38 2.95 -8.32 -15.02
CA ASN A 38 3.31 -8.52 -13.61
C ASN A 38 3.10 -7.22 -12.82
N LEU A 39 3.44 -6.07 -13.41
CA LEU A 39 3.15 -4.75 -12.85
C LEU A 39 1.65 -4.55 -12.65
N ASP A 40 0.82 -4.91 -13.64
CA ASP A 40 -0.63 -4.77 -13.52
C ASP A 40 -1.21 -5.72 -12.46
N ARG A 41 -0.64 -6.91 -12.30
CA ARG A 41 -1.01 -7.84 -11.22
C ARG A 41 -0.71 -7.25 -9.85
N VAL A 42 0.49 -6.71 -9.64
CA VAL A 42 0.89 -6.07 -8.37
C VAL A 42 0.08 -4.80 -8.10
N ARG A 43 -0.22 -3.98 -9.12
CA ARG A 43 -1.11 -2.81 -8.96
C ARG A 43 -2.53 -3.19 -8.52
N LYS A 44 -3.10 -4.24 -9.11
CA LYS A 44 -4.43 -4.75 -8.71
C LYS A 44 -4.41 -5.23 -7.26
N LEU A 45 -3.36 -5.94 -6.89
CA LEU A 45 -3.17 -6.43 -5.53
C LEU A 45 -2.99 -5.27 -4.52
N LYS A 46 -2.14 -4.28 -4.81
CA LYS A 46 -1.98 -3.05 -4.02
C LYS A 46 -3.31 -2.32 -3.85
N SER A 47 -4.10 -2.21 -4.93
CA SER A 47 -5.43 -1.60 -4.88
C SER A 47 -6.42 -2.38 -3.99
N ALA A 48 -6.36 -3.71 -4.02
CA ALA A 48 -7.16 -4.57 -3.17
C ALA A 48 -6.74 -4.45 -1.70
N MET A 49 -5.43 -4.44 -1.44
CA MET A 49 -4.83 -4.24 -0.11
C MET A 49 -5.28 -2.92 0.50
N ILE A 50 -5.07 -1.79 -0.19
CA ILE A 50 -5.45 -0.46 0.31
C ILE A 50 -6.93 -0.41 0.69
N ARG A 51 -7.79 -1.03 -0.12
CA ARG A 51 -9.24 -1.10 0.15
C ARG A 51 -9.56 -1.97 1.37
N LEU A 52 -8.85 -3.09 1.54
CA LEU A 52 -9.02 -3.96 2.70
C LEU A 52 -8.53 -3.26 3.96
N THR A 53 -7.35 -2.65 3.95
CA THR A 53 -6.80 -1.87 5.06
C THR A 53 -7.77 -0.78 5.51
N ALA A 54 -8.34 0.00 4.58
CA ALA A 54 -9.31 1.03 4.92
C ALA A 54 -10.58 0.47 5.59
N ARG A 55 -11.05 -0.71 5.16
CA ARG A 55 -12.21 -1.38 5.78
C ARG A 55 -11.88 -1.89 7.17
N VAL A 56 -10.70 -2.49 7.36
CA VAL A 56 -10.26 -3.01 8.67
C VAL A 56 -10.05 -1.85 9.64
N GLN A 57 -9.43 -0.75 9.19
CA GLN A 57 -9.29 0.48 9.99
C GLN A 57 -10.64 1.01 10.43
N LYS A 58 -11.62 1.10 9.54
CA LYS A 58 -12.96 1.55 9.92
C LYS A 58 -13.60 0.65 11.00
N VAL A 59 -13.48 -0.67 10.87
CA VAL A 59 -14.01 -1.60 11.88
C VAL A 59 -13.27 -1.45 13.20
N ARG A 60 -11.94 -1.28 13.17
CA ARG A 60 -11.12 -1.00 14.36
C ARG A 60 -11.58 0.28 15.04
N ASP A 61 -11.72 1.38 14.30
CA ASP A 61 -12.07 2.70 14.84
C ASP A 61 -13.47 2.70 15.46
N GLU A 62 -14.46 2.03 14.83
CA GLU A 62 -15.80 1.88 15.43
C GLU A 62 -15.79 0.95 16.65
N LEU A 63 -14.92 -0.07 16.68
CA LEU A 63 -14.78 -0.95 17.85
C LEU A 63 -14.08 -0.23 19.02
N GLU A 64 -13.08 0.60 18.73
CA GLU A 64 -12.39 1.48 19.69
C GLU A 64 -13.40 2.44 20.33
N GLN A 65 -14.24 3.08 19.51
CA GLN A 65 -15.29 3.98 20.00
C GLN A 65 -16.32 3.26 20.90
N LEU A 66 -16.72 2.03 20.55
CA LEU A 66 -17.64 1.23 21.37
C LEU A 66 -17.00 0.75 22.69
N LEU A 67 -15.68 0.57 22.72
CA LEU A 67 -14.94 0.20 23.93
C LEU A 67 -14.76 1.41 24.87
N GLU A 68 -14.68 2.63 24.33
CA GLU A 68 -14.49 3.86 25.11
C GLU A 68 -15.78 4.41 25.78
N ASP A 69 -16.97 3.97 25.34
CA ASP A 69 -18.26 4.47 25.83
C ASP A 69 -19.07 3.41 26.59
N ASP A 70 -18.95 3.42 27.93
CA ASP A 70 -19.66 2.52 28.85
C ASP A 70 -21.21 2.62 28.72
N GLU A 71 -21.76 3.75 28.26
CA GLU A 71 -23.20 3.95 28.10
C GLU A 71 -23.73 3.19 26.87
N ASP A 72 -22.98 3.22 25.76
CA ASP A 72 -23.25 2.43 24.55
C ASP A 72 -23.03 0.92 24.80
N MET A 73 -22.07 0.57 25.67
CA MET A 73 -21.78 -0.80 26.09
C MET A 73 -22.96 -1.43 26.87
N ALA A 74 -23.60 -0.63 27.73
CA ALA A 74 -24.76 -1.07 28.52
C ALA A 74 -26.04 -1.27 27.68
N ASP A 75 -26.21 -0.50 26.60
CA ASP A 75 -27.40 -0.56 25.74
C ASP A 75 -27.43 -1.78 24.80
N LEU A 76 -26.28 -2.46 24.61
CA LEU A 76 -26.17 -3.74 23.90
C LEU A 76 -26.82 -4.91 24.65
N TYR A 77 -27.13 -4.76 25.94
CA TYR A 77 -27.88 -5.72 26.76
C TYR A 77 -29.41 -5.56 26.65
N LEU A 78 -29.96 -5.73 25.44
CA LEU A 78 -31.40 -5.63 25.17
C LEU A 78 -32.28 -6.72 25.83
N SER A 79 -31.70 -7.87 26.24
CA SER A 79 -32.45 -8.98 26.83
C SER A 79 -33.07 -8.68 28.20
N ARG A 80 -32.53 -7.72 28.97
CA ARG A 80 -33.10 -7.31 30.28
C ARG A 80 -34.07 -6.13 30.14
N LYS A 81 -33.88 -5.26 29.14
CA LYS A 81 -34.71 -4.06 28.90
C LYS A 81 -36.11 -4.38 28.34
N LEU A 82 -36.32 -5.61 27.83
CA LEU A 82 -37.59 -6.10 27.28
C LEU A 82 -38.41 -6.99 28.23
N VAL A 83 -38.14 -6.99 29.54
CA VAL A 83 -39.13 -7.49 30.52
C VAL A 83 -40.00 -6.30 30.93
N PRO A 84 -41.23 -6.15 30.40
CA PRO A 84 -42.15 -5.18 30.97
C PRO A 84 -42.34 -5.54 32.43
N VAL A 85 -42.14 -4.56 33.30
CA VAL A 85 -42.69 -4.59 34.64
C VAL A 85 -44.21 -4.74 34.47
N GLU A 86 -44.71 -5.98 34.52
CA GLU A 86 -46.13 -6.27 34.56
C GLU A 86 -46.69 -5.56 35.78
N SER A 87 -47.39 -4.45 35.52
CA SER A 87 -48.18 -3.75 36.52
C SER A 87 -49.32 -4.70 36.95
N PRO A 88 -49.51 -4.99 38.25
CA PRO A 88 -50.64 -5.81 38.68
C PRO A 88 -51.91 -4.95 38.62
N ALA A 89 -52.53 -4.90 37.45
CA ALA A 89 -53.84 -4.31 37.28
C ALA A 89 -54.92 -5.33 37.69
N SER A 90 -55.58 -5.00 38.81
CA SER A 90 -57.01 -5.17 39.06
C SER A 90 -57.61 -6.58 39.06
N SER A 91 -57.80 -7.14 40.25
CA SER A 91 -58.95 -7.98 40.58
C SER A 91 -59.86 -7.24 41.59
N ALA A 92 -60.58 -6.23 41.10
CA ALA A 92 -61.64 -5.58 41.87
C ALA A 92 -63.00 -6.20 41.50
N ALA A 93 -63.50 -7.08 42.37
CA ALA A 93 -64.90 -7.50 42.34
C ALA A 93 -65.48 -7.60 43.75
N ARG A 94 -66.53 -6.79 43.95
CA ARG A 94 -67.69 -6.92 44.86
C ARG A 94 -67.61 -6.38 46.30
N ASN A 95 -68.33 -5.25 46.46
CA ASN A 95 -69.37 -4.89 47.45
C ASN A 95 -69.19 -5.36 48.91
N TRP A 96 -69.23 -4.43 49.90
CA TRP A 96 -70.47 -3.98 50.59
C TRP A 96 -70.19 -3.02 51.78
N PHE A 97 -71.03 -1.98 51.91
CA PHE A 97 -71.41 -1.14 53.08
C PHE A 97 -70.58 0.10 53.54
N PRO A 98 -71.26 1.19 53.97
CA PRO A 98 -70.65 2.44 54.44
C PRO A 98 -70.69 2.64 55.97
N ALA A 99 -69.64 3.21 56.59
CA ALA A 99 -69.75 4.01 57.83
C ALA A 99 -68.43 4.69 58.26
N SER A 100 -68.50 6.02 58.41
CA SER A 100 -67.82 6.95 59.35
C SER A 100 -66.28 7.10 59.47
N PRO A 101 -65.80 8.32 59.82
CA PRO A 101 -64.39 8.70 59.80
C PRO A 101 -63.71 8.55 61.17
N THR A 102 -62.48 8.03 61.20
CA THR A 102 -61.59 8.24 62.35
C THR A 102 -60.14 8.45 61.92
N VAL A 103 -59.61 9.54 62.46
CA VAL A 103 -58.22 9.97 62.62
C VAL A 103 -57.30 8.85 63.11
N GLY A 104 -56.06 8.74 62.58
CA GLY A 104 -54.99 8.02 63.28
C GLY A 104 -53.81 7.48 62.46
N SER A 105 -52.72 8.26 62.39
CA SER A 105 -51.28 7.90 62.47
C SER A 105 -50.61 6.80 61.61
N ARG A 106 -49.45 7.22 61.04
CA ARG A 106 -48.15 6.54 60.87
C ARG A 106 -48.11 5.21 60.08
N ILE A 107 -47.30 5.19 59.02
CA ILE A 107 -45.93 4.61 58.99
C ILE A 107 -45.39 4.83 57.56
N SER A 108 -44.35 5.64 57.43
CA SER A 108 -43.52 5.74 56.24
C SER A 108 -42.71 4.45 56.09
N ARG A 109 -43.20 3.51 55.29
CA ARG A 109 -42.39 2.39 54.78
C ARG A 109 -41.66 2.88 53.56
N THR A 110 -40.42 3.33 53.75
CA THR A 110 -39.44 3.43 52.66
C THR A 110 -39.14 2.01 52.20
N ALA A 111 -39.78 1.61 51.10
CA ALA A 111 -39.37 0.45 50.35
C ALA A 111 -37.96 0.74 49.84
N LYS A 112 -36.96 0.16 50.51
CA LYS A 112 -35.61 0.02 49.99
C LYS A 112 -35.64 -1.07 48.93
N SER A 113 -36.19 -0.73 47.76
CA SER A 113 -36.01 -1.50 46.54
C SER A 113 -34.73 -1.05 45.85
N SER A 114 -33.98 -2.02 45.33
CA SER A 114 -32.92 -1.82 44.33
C SER A 114 -31.54 -1.43 44.88
N ALA A 115 -30.84 -2.38 45.50
CA ALA A 115 -29.36 -2.36 45.58
C ALA A 115 -28.71 -3.64 45.01
N ALA A 116 -29.50 -4.69 44.74
CA ALA A 116 -28.99 -5.95 44.17
C ALA A 116 -29.00 -5.97 42.63
N THR A 117 -29.59 -4.97 41.97
CA THR A 117 -29.67 -4.88 40.51
C THR A 117 -28.50 -4.10 39.89
N PHE A 118 -27.72 -3.37 40.69
CA PHE A 118 -26.61 -2.54 40.18
C PHE A 118 -25.32 -3.37 40.04
N HIS A 119 -25.01 -4.19 41.05
CA HIS A 119 -23.78 -5.02 41.06
C HIS A 119 -23.74 -6.09 39.95
N GLY A 120 -24.89 -6.63 39.55
CA GLY A 120 -24.98 -7.59 38.44
C GLY A 120 -25.20 -6.94 37.08
N ASN A 121 -24.98 -5.62 36.95
CA ASN A 121 -24.82 -4.97 35.65
C ASN A 121 -23.33 -4.70 35.39
N ASP A 122 -22.56 -4.35 36.43
CA ASP A 122 -21.13 -4.07 36.33
C ASP A 122 -20.32 -5.34 35.95
N ASP A 123 -20.61 -6.49 36.57
CA ASP A 123 -19.95 -7.77 36.24
C ASP A 123 -20.24 -8.24 34.80
N ASP A 124 -21.45 -7.98 34.27
CA ASP A 124 -21.85 -8.35 32.91
C ASP A 124 -21.20 -7.41 31.87
N VAL A 125 -20.97 -6.13 32.21
CA VAL A 125 -20.28 -5.15 31.35
C VAL A 125 -18.78 -5.49 31.24
N GLU A 126 -18.15 -5.87 32.36
CA GLU A 126 -16.73 -6.28 32.38
C GLU A 126 -16.46 -7.55 31.54
N GLU A 127 -17.39 -8.52 31.51
CA GLU A 127 -17.29 -9.69 30.63
C GLU A 127 -17.38 -9.29 29.14
N LEU A 128 -18.25 -8.34 28.80
CA LEU A 128 -18.39 -7.85 27.43
C LEU A 128 -17.13 -7.09 26.99
N GLU A 129 -16.58 -6.24 27.85
CA GLU A 129 -15.34 -5.47 27.62
C GLU A 129 -14.18 -6.42 27.30
N LEU A 130 -13.96 -7.45 28.12
CA LEU A 130 -12.93 -8.47 27.89
C LEU A 130 -13.08 -9.18 26.53
N MET A 131 -14.32 -9.48 26.12
CA MET A 131 -14.60 -10.10 24.83
C MET A 131 -14.32 -9.11 23.68
N LEU A 132 -14.78 -7.87 23.80
CA LEU A 132 -14.62 -6.82 22.79
C LEU A 132 -13.13 -6.49 22.59
N GLU A 133 -12.36 -6.44 23.66
CA GLU A 133 -10.92 -6.21 23.63
C GLU A 133 -10.15 -7.37 22.97
N ALA A 134 -10.58 -8.62 23.16
CA ALA A 134 -10.02 -9.76 22.42
C ALA A 134 -10.21 -9.62 20.90
N TYR A 135 -11.39 -9.17 20.47
CA TYR A 135 -11.65 -8.89 19.05
C TYR A 135 -10.89 -7.67 18.54
N PHE A 136 -10.76 -6.61 19.35
CA PHE A 136 -9.95 -5.45 19.02
C PHE A 136 -8.49 -5.84 18.75
N MET A 137 -7.91 -6.64 19.65
CA MET A 137 -6.56 -7.19 19.47
C MET A 137 -6.42 -8.05 18.20
N GLN A 138 -7.45 -8.82 17.84
CA GLN A 138 -7.44 -9.62 16.61
C GLN A 138 -7.48 -8.73 15.35
N ILE A 139 -8.28 -7.67 15.35
CA ILE A 139 -8.37 -6.71 14.25
C ILE A 139 -7.06 -5.94 14.12
N ASP A 140 -6.46 -5.53 15.24
CA ASP A 140 -5.18 -4.82 15.26
C ASP A 140 -4.04 -5.71 14.73
N SER A 141 -4.03 -6.99 15.12
CA SER A 141 -3.12 -7.98 14.52
C SER A 141 -3.30 -8.09 13.00
N THR A 142 -4.55 -8.10 12.53
CA THR A 142 -4.87 -8.14 11.09
C THR A 142 -4.37 -6.89 10.36
N LEU A 143 -4.54 -5.69 10.96
CA LEU A 143 -3.98 -4.46 10.41
C LEU A 143 -2.47 -4.48 10.34
N ASN A 144 -1.82 -5.00 11.38
CA ASN A 144 -0.37 -5.06 11.40
C ASN A 144 0.17 -5.95 10.27
N LYS A 145 -0.46 -7.11 10.02
CA LYS A 145 -0.15 -7.96 8.85
C LYS A 145 -0.32 -7.19 7.53
N LEU A 146 -1.41 -6.44 7.38
CA LEU A 146 -1.65 -5.63 6.16
C LEU A 146 -0.63 -4.49 6.00
N ASN A 147 -0.18 -3.88 7.08
CA ASN A 147 0.86 -2.84 7.06
C ASN A 147 2.22 -3.44 6.66
N THR A 148 2.60 -4.58 7.20
CA THR A 148 3.82 -5.29 6.78
C THR A 148 3.76 -5.66 5.29
N LEU A 149 2.61 -6.15 4.82
CA LEU A 149 2.42 -6.47 3.41
C LEU A 149 2.53 -5.22 2.53
N ARG A 150 2.00 -4.09 3.00
CA ARG A 150 2.11 -2.81 2.31
C ARG A 150 3.55 -2.34 2.18
N GLU A 151 4.30 -2.35 3.27
CA GLU A 151 5.72 -2.00 3.26
C GLU A 151 6.47 -2.86 2.25
N TYR A 152 6.23 -4.18 2.24
CA TYR A 152 6.85 -5.08 1.27
C TYR A 152 6.49 -4.77 -0.20
N ILE A 153 5.25 -4.37 -0.46
CA ILE A 153 4.81 -3.91 -1.79
C ILE A 153 5.50 -2.61 -2.18
N ASP A 154 5.56 -1.65 -1.27
CA ASP A 154 6.15 -0.32 -1.50
C ASP A 154 7.68 -0.46 -1.72
N ASP A 155 8.37 -1.27 -0.92
CA ASP A 155 9.80 -1.60 -1.11
C ASP A 155 10.08 -2.23 -2.48
N THR A 156 9.20 -3.14 -2.92
CA THR A 156 9.32 -3.79 -4.23
C THR A 156 9.08 -2.79 -5.36
N GLU A 157 8.14 -1.86 -5.20
CA GLU A 157 7.88 -0.80 -6.18
C GLU A 157 9.09 0.13 -6.33
N ASP A 158 9.68 0.54 -5.21
CA ASP A 158 10.90 1.37 -5.20
C ASP A 158 12.08 0.64 -5.84
N TYR A 159 12.26 -0.65 -5.53
CA TYR A 159 13.27 -1.49 -6.17
C TYR A 159 13.10 -1.55 -7.69
N ILE A 160 11.87 -1.74 -8.17
CA ILE A 160 11.56 -1.79 -9.61
C ILE A 160 11.79 -0.43 -10.26
N ASN A 161 11.42 0.67 -9.60
CA ASN A 161 11.67 2.01 -10.10
C ASN A 161 13.17 2.26 -10.29
N ILE A 162 13.99 1.87 -9.30
CA ILE A 162 15.46 1.95 -9.41
C ILE A 162 15.97 1.09 -10.58
N GLN A 163 15.47 -0.14 -10.73
CA GLN A 163 15.86 -1.00 -11.86
C GLN A 163 15.48 -0.42 -13.22
N LEU A 164 14.26 0.10 -13.36
CA LEU A 164 13.76 0.71 -14.59
C LEU A 164 14.58 1.94 -14.97
N ASP A 165 14.94 2.76 -13.99
CA ASP A 165 15.78 3.93 -14.22
C ASP A 165 17.21 3.53 -14.59
N ASN A 166 17.75 2.46 -14.00
CA ASN A 166 19.04 1.91 -14.43
C ASN A 166 19.00 1.42 -15.89
N HIS A 167 17.94 0.69 -16.29
CA HIS A 167 17.77 0.25 -17.68
C HIS A 167 17.60 1.42 -18.66
N ARG A 168 16.81 2.43 -18.30
CA ARG A 168 16.68 3.66 -19.10
C ARG A 168 18.02 4.38 -19.23
N ASN A 169 18.78 4.47 -18.15
CA ASN A 169 20.10 5.08 -18.15
C ASN A 169 21.06 4.32 -19.07
N GLN A 170 21.04 2.98 -19.07
CA GLN A 170 21.80 2.16 -20.02
C GLN A 170 21.39 2.40 -21.48
N LEU A 171 20.08 2.54 -21.75
CA LEU A 171 19.58 2.84 -23.10
C LEU A 171 20.06 4.22 -23.58
N ILE A 172 19.95 5.25 -22.74
CA ILE A 172 20.44 6.61 -23.05
C ILE A 172 21.95 6.57 -23.31
N GLN A 173 22.70 5.82 -22.51
CA GLN A 173 24.14 5.66 -22.72
C GLN A 173 24.46 4.99 -24.06
N LEU A 174 23.72 3.93 -24.43
CA LEU A 174 23.91 3.24 -25.70
C LEU A 174 23.54 4.14 -26.88
N GLU A 175 22.45 4.92 -26.77
CA GLU A 175 22.04 5.89 -27.77
C GLU A 175 23.12 6.97 -27.99
N LEU A 176 23.67 7.53 -26.91
CA LEU A 176 24.77 8.49 -26.98
C LEU A 176 26.01 7.89 -27.66
N PHE A 177 26.36 6.65 -27.33
CA PHE A 177 27.47 5.94 -27.95
C PHE A 177 27.27 5.74 -29.46
N LEU A 178 26.10 5.25 -29.87
CA LEU A 178 25.77 5.04 -31.29
C LEU A 178 25.69 6.36 -32.06
N SER A 179 25.10 7.39 -31.47
CA SER A 179 24.99 8.73 -32.07
C SER A 179 26.37 9.36 -32.30
N SER A 180 27.24 9.32 -31.28
CA SER A 180 28.62 9.81 -31.40
C SER A 180 29.42 9.02 -32.45
N GLY A 181 29.28 7.69 -32.47
CA GLY A 181 29.95 6.85 -33.46
C GLY A 181 29.49 7.13 -34.89
N THR A 182 28.19 7.34 -35.08
CA THR A 182 27.61 7.71 -36.38
C THR A 182 28.12 9.08 -36.81
N CYS A 183 28.16 10.07 -35.91
CA CYS A 183 28.72 11.40 -36.19
C CYS A 183 30.20 11.35 -36.61
N ALA A 184 31.02 10.53 -35.93
CA ALA A 184 32.42 10.35 -36.28
C ALA A 184 32.58 9.70 -37.68
N LEU A 185 31.75 8.68 -37.98
CA LEU A 185 31.72 8.01 -39.27
C LEU A 185 31.23 8.92 -40.41
N THR A 186 30.25 9.80 -40.17
CA THR A 186 29.77 10.73 -41.20
C THR A 186 30.83 11.78 -41.53
N LEU A 187 31.53 12.33 -40.54
CA LEU A 187 32.66 13.24 -40.76
C LEU A 187 33.79 12.56 -41.54
N TYR A 188 34.14 11.32 -41.19
CA TYR A 188 35.13 10.54 -41.93
C TYR A 188 34.69 10.25 -43.36
N SER A 189 33.44 9.83 -43.55
CA SER A 189 32.86 9.54 -44.87
C SER A 189 32.78 10.78 -45.76
N LEU A 190 32.56 11.96 -45.20
CA LEU A 190 32.58 13.23 -45.93
C LEU A 190 33.98 13.55 -46.45
N VAL A 191 35.01 13.39 -45.60
CA VAL A 191 36.42 13.56 -46.01
C VAL A 191 36.76 12.52 -47.09
N ALA A 192 36.47 11.24 -46.85
CA ALA A 192 36.71 10.18 -47.83
C ALA A 192 35.96 10.41 -49.15
N GLY A 193 34.73 10.94 -49.10
CA GLY A 193 33.91 11.26 -50.27
C GLY A 193 34.49 12.40 -51.10
N ILE A 194 34.85 13.52 -50.48
CA ILE A 194 35.46 14.68 -51.18
C ILE A 194 36.74 14.25 -51.90
N PHE A 195 37.59 13.45 -51.26
CA PHE A 195 38.85 13.00 -51.83
C PHE A 195 38.72 11.76 -52.74
N GLY A 196 37.61 11.02 -52.65
CA GLY A 196 37.29 9.88 -53.51
C GLY A 196 36.64 10.27 -54.84
N MET A 197 36.23 11.54 -55.00
CA MET A 197 35.70 12.05 -56.27
C MET A 197 36.83 12.20 -57.30
N ASN A 198 36.62 11.65 -58.49
CA ASN A 198 37.54 11.64 -59.63
C ASN A 198 37.68 13.04 -60.29
N ILE A 199 38.10 14.04 -59.52
CA ILE A 199 38.37 15.39 -60.01
C ILE A 199 39.86 15.47 -60.35
N PRO A 200 40.24 15.85 -61.58
CA PRO A 200 41.64 16.01 -61.96
C PRO A 200 42.23 17.23 -61.25
N TYR A 201 42.75 17.03 -60.05
CA TYR A 201 43.54 18.03 -59.33
C TYR A 201 44.96 18.10 -59.93
N SER A 202 45.50 19.30 -60.13
CA SER A 202 46.83 19.50 -60.74
C SER A 202 48.00 18.92 -59.93
N TRP A 203 47.77 18.49 -58.68
CA TRP A 203 48.75 17.81 -57.82
C TRP A 203 48.76 16.28 -58.00
N ASN A 204 47.90 15.71 -58.85
CA ASN A 204 47.80 14.25 -59.04
C ASN A 204 48.95 13.65 -59.88
N ASP A 205 49.71 14.47 -60.62
CA ASP A 205 50.96 14.02 -61.23
C ASP A 205 52.00 13.82 -60.12
N ASN A 206 52.40 12.56 -59.89
CA ASN A 206 53.41 12.08 -58.93
C ASN A 206 53.08 12.05 -57.41
N HIS A 207 51.87 12.41 -56.94
CA HIS A 207 51.58 12.50 -55.48
C HIS A 207 50.50 11.53 -54.95
N GLY A 208 50.48 10.27 -55.42
CA GLY A 208 49.54 9.24 -54.94
C GLY A 208 49.60 8.93 -53.43
N TYR A 209 50.69 9.31 -52.75
CA TYR A 209 50.84 9.17 -51.29
C TYR A 209 49.96 10.14 -50.50
N VAL A 210 49.61 11.31 -51.05
CA VAL A 210 48.86 12.36 -50.35
C VAL A 210 47.46 11.89 -49.99
N PHE A 211 46.79 11.22 -50.93
CA PHE A 211 45.48 10.58 -50.67
C PHE A 211 45.56 9.60 -49.50
N ARG A 212 46.58 8.74 -49.48
CA ARG A 212 46.76 7.73 -48.42
C ARG A 212 46.98 8.39 -47.06
N TRP A 213 47.78 9.46 -47.00
CA TRP A 213 48.00 10.22 -45.77
C TRP A 213 46.74 10.94 -45.28
N VAL A 214 45.97 11.55 -46.18
CA VAL A 214 44.71 12.24 -45.83
C VAL A 214 43.69 11.27 -45.24
N VAL A 215 43.56 10.07 -45.81
CA VAL A 215 42.66 9.04 -45.28
C VAL A 215 43.11 8.55 -43.90
N ILE A 216 44.42 8.33 -43.70
CA ILE A 216 44.98 7.90 -42.40
C ILE A 216 44.78 8.99 -41.34
N PHE A 217 45.17 10.24 -41.63
CA PHE A 217 45.02 11.34 -40.68
C PHE A 217 43.54 11.68 -40.41
N GLY A 218 42.68 11.61 -41.42
CA GLY A 218 41.24 11.79 -41.27
C GLY A 218 40.60 10.72 -40.38
N GLY A 219 41.01 9.45 -40.53
CA GLY A 219 40.56 8.35 -39.68
C GLY A 219 41.04 8.50 -38.22
N ILE A 220 42.31 8.90 -38.03
CA ILE A 220 42.87 9.17 -36.71
C ILE A 220 42.12 10.34 -36.04
N LEU A 221 41.91 11.44 -36.77
CA LEU A 221 41.19 12.61 -36.25
C LEU A 221 39.74 12.26 -35.86
N SER A 222 39.03 11.50 -36.70
CA SER A 222 37.67 11.03 -36.41
C SER A 222 37.63 10.15 -35.15
N THR A 223 38.60 9.25 -35.00
CA THR A 223 38.73 8.38 -33.81
C THR A 223 39.03 9.20 -32.55
N ILE A 224 39.89 10.22 -32.64
CA ILE A 224 40.21 11.13 -31.52
C ILE A 224 38.98 11.95 -31.12
N LEU A 225 38.21 12.45 -32.08
CA LEU A 225 36.97 13.18 -31.79
C LEU A 225 35.96 12.27 -31.09
N PHE A 226 35.80 11.03 -31.55
CA PHE A 226 34.93 10.04 -30.91
C PHE A 226 35.35 9.75 -29.46
N THR A 227 36.64 9.46 -29.22
CA THR A 227 37.13 9.17 -27.86
C THR A 227 37.03 10.39 -26.94
N SER A 228 37.27 11.60 -27.48
CA SER A 228 37.11 12.86 -26.74
C SER A 228 35.66 13.08 -26.30
N VAL A 229 34.68 12.89 -27.19
CA VAL A 229 33.25 12.98 -26.86
C VAL A 229 32.85 11.94 -25.81
N MET A 230 33.32 10.70 -25.94
CA MET A 230 33.07 9.65 -24.97
C MET A 230 33.71 9.92 -23.60
N ALA A 231 34.93 10.46 -23.57
CA ALA A 231 35.62 10.84 -22.34
C ALA A 231 34.89 12.00 -21.63
N TYR A 232 34.45 13.01 -22.40
CA TYR A 232 33.67 14.12 -21.87
C TYR A 232 32.32 13.64 -21.29
N ALA A 233 31.63 12.72 -21.96
CA ALA A 233 30.39 12.12 -21.46
C ALA A 233 30.60 11.34 -20.15
N ARG A 234 31.73 10.65 -20.00
CA ARG A 234 32.10 9.94 -18.76
C ARG A 234 32.45 10.91 -17.63
N LEU A 235 33.22 11.95 -17.90
CA LEU A 235 33.66 12.94 -16.89
C LEU A 235 32.50 13.76 -16.30
N ARG A 236 31.46 14.01 -17.09
CA ARG A 236 30.25 14.72 -16.64
C ARG A 236 29.31 13.89 -15.77
N GLY A 237 29.65 12.64 -15.45
CA GLY A 237 28.88 11.79 -14.54
C GLY A 237 27.55 11.28 -15.10
N LEU A 238 27.29 11.45 -16.41
CA LEU A 238 26.10 10.89 -17.07
C LEU A 238 26.17 9.36 -17.21
N ILE A 239 27.38 8.80 -17.10
CA ILE A 239 27.67 7.38 -17.25
C ILE A 239 28.14 6.89 -15.89
N GLY A 240 27.26 6.24 -15.15
CA GLY A 240 27.62 5.58 -13.90
C GLY A 240 28.79 4.63 -14.15
N THR A 241 29.87 4.82 -13.40
CA THR A 241 31.14 4.07 -13.43
C THR A 241 31.00 2.64 -12.91
N ASN A 242 29.88 1.95 -13.14
CA ASN A 242 29.60 0.63 -12.55
C ASN A 242 29.44 -0.50 -13.60
N VAL A 243 29.94 -0.31 -14.82
CA VAL A 243 29.88 -1.38 -15.87
C VAL A 243 31.13 -2.27 -15.89
N PHE A 244 32.16 -1.98 -15.08
CA PHE A 244 33.35 -2.84 -14.98
C PHE A 244 33.87 -2.92 -13.55
N SER A 245 33.17 -3.67 -12.68
CA SER A 245 33.80 -4.48 -11.64
C SER A 245 32.86 -5.58 -11.16
#